data_AF-A0AAN4Q953-F1
#
_entry.id   AF-A0AAN4Q953-F1
#
_cell.length_a   1.000
_cell.length_b   1.000
_cell.length_c   1.000
_cell.angle_alpha   90.00
_cell.angle_beta   90.00
_cell.angle_gamma   90.00
#
_symmetry.space_group_name_H-M   'P 1'
#
loop_
_entity.id
_entity.type
_entity.pdbx_description
1 polymer ?
#
loop_
_entity_poly.entity_id
_entity_poly.type
_entity_poly.pdbx_seq_one_letter_code
_entity_poly.pdbx_strand_id
1 'polypeptide(L)'
;MDQREQEFAPHVLAVHVGTEVKFPNSDNIRHQVYSFSPAKRFELRLYEGTPSDPLLFDKPGVVVLGCNIHDWMVGYIYVTNEPWFGVTDSNGVLKFEQVPAGHYAATLWHPQIEDMQPVSGGEFDVPAAGLTQRFNLAVEVKAEDKPAKPVPGGFGDAFHKAAHE
;
A
#
# COMPACT_ATOMS: atom_id res chain seq x y z
N MET A 1 -7.58 1.14 4.14
CA MET A 1 -6.73 1.92 3.23
C MET A 1 -7.59 3.02 2.68
N ASP A 2 -7.43 4.22 3.22
CA ASP A 2 -8.29 5.38 2.91
C ASP A 2 -7.95 5.97 1.54
N GLN A 3 -8.87 6.75 0.99
CA GLN A 3 -8.60 7.68 -0.12
C GLN A 3 -8.57 9.09 0.46
N ARG A 4 -7.40 9.70 0.43
CA ARG A 4 -7.17 11.04 0.97
C ARG A 4 -6.17 11.77 0.09
N GLU A 5 -6.45 13.05 -0.15
CA GLU A 5 -5.63 13.93 -0.98
C GLU A 5 -5.43 13.35 -2.38
N GLN A 6 -6.44 12.64 -2.92
CA GLN A 6 -6.39 11.95 -4.21
C GLN A 6 -5.25 10.92 -4.27
N GLU A 7 -5.02 10.21 -3.16
CA GLU A 7 -4.08 9.10 -3.03
C GLU A 7 -4.67 7.98 -2.16
N PHE A 8 -4.11 6.78 -2.25
CA PHE A 8 -4.38 5.72 -1.29
C PHE A 8 -3.46 5.85 -0.07
N ALA A 9 -4.03 5.85 1.13
CA ALA A 9 -3.32 6.04 2.39
C ALA A 9 -3.51 4.84 3.35
N PRO A 10 -2.44 4.20 3.83
CA PRO A 10 -1.05 4.38 3.41
C PRO A 10 -0.83 3.94 1.95
N HIS A 11 0.27 4.35 1.31
CA HIS A 11 0.58 3.96 -0.07
C HIS A 11 0.83 2.44 -0.21
N VAL A 12 1.46 1.84 0.81
CA VAL A 12 1.64 0.40 0.97
C VAL A 12 1.01 -0.03 2.28
N LEU A 13 0.16 -1.06 2.23
CA LEU A 13 -0.44 -1.70 3.38
C LEU A 13 -0.02 -3.18 3.40
N ALA A 14 0.63 -3.64 4.47
CA ALA A 14 0.89 -5.07 4.66
C ALA A 14 -0.19 -5.67 5.57
N VAL A 15 -0.75 -6.83 5.18
CA VAL A 15 -1.78 -7.54 5.95
C VAL A 15 -1.51 -9.03 5.99
N HIS A 16 -1.99 -9.67 7.07
CA HIS A 16 -2.01 -11.12 7.13
C HIS A 16 -3.16 -11.68 6.30
N VAL A 17 -3.00 -12.87 5.73
CA VAL A 17 -4.10 -13.65 5.13
C VAL A 17 -5.28 -13.75 6.09
N GLY A 18 -6.48 -13.54 5.58
CA GLY A 18 -7.73 -13.50 6.35
C GLY A 18 -8.10 -12.12 6.89
N THR A 19 -7.31 -11.08 6.60
CA THR A 19 -7.63 -9.71 7.02
C THR A 19 -8.75 -9.11 6.17
N GLU A 20 -9.72 -8.49 6.83
CA GLU A 20 -10.75 -7.66 6.20
C GLU A 20 -10.27 -6.20 6.11
N VAL A 21 -10.17 -5.66 4.89
CA VAL A 21 -9.72 -4.28 4.65
C VAL A 21 -10.90 -3.41 4.23
N LYS A 22 -11.08 -2.28 4.92
CA LYS A 22 -12.01 -1.22 4.53
C LYS A 22 -11.31 -0.17 3.65
N PHE A 23 -12.09 0.41 2.74
CA PHE A 23 -11.66 1.51 1.87
C PHE A 23 -12.54 2.74 2.11
N PRO A 24 -12.31 3.49 3.19
CA PRO A 24 -12.96 4.80 3.34
C PRO A 24 -12.52 5.75 2.22
N ASN A 25 -13.33 6.77 1.99
CA ASN A 25 -13.03 7.91 1.14
C ASN A 25 -13.21 9.18 1.98
N SER A 26 -12.08 9.80 2.33
CA SER A 26 -11.99 11.07 3.06
C SER A 26 -11.82 12.29 2.15
N ASP A 27 -11.77 12.10 0.83
CA ASP A 27 -11.81 13.19 -0.13
C ASP A 27 -13.24 13.72 -0.33
N ASN A 28 -13.36 14.96 -0.80
CA ASN A 28 -14.64 15.60 -1.12
C ASN A 28 -15.14 15.26 -2.55
N ILE A 29 -14.47 14.32 -3.22
CA ILE A 29 -14.85 13.81 -4.54
C ILE A 29 -15.03 12.30 -4.46
N ARG A 30 -15.78 11.73 -5.41
CA ARG A 30 -15.96 10.29 -5.46
C ARG A 30 -14.76 9.60 -6.05
N HIS A 31 -14.46 8.43 -5.51
CA HIS A 31 -13.39 7.57 -6.00
C HIS A 31 -13.89 6.14 -6.25
N GLN A 32 -13.19 5.47 -7.16
CA GLN A 32 -13.33 4.05 -7.42
C GLN A 32 -12.09 3.34 -6.87
N VAL A 33 -12.25 2.12 -6.39
CA VAL A 33 -11.12 1.25 -6.01
C VAL A 33 -11.25 -0.07 -6.75
N TYR A 34 -10.24 -0.42 -7.54
CA TYR A 34 -10.22 -1.70 -8.23
C TYR A 34 -8.84 -2.36 -8.14
N SER A 35 -8.82 -3.68 -8.38
CA SER A 35 -7.61 -4.46 -8.58
C SER A 35 -7.86 -5.55 -9.62
N PHE A 36 -6.84 -5.82 -10.44
CA PHE A 36 -6.77 -6.97 -11.34
C PHE A 36 -5.75 -8.02 -10.89
N SER A 37 -5.08 -7.81 -9.76
CA SER A 37 -4.05 -8.73 -9.27
C SER A 37 -4.59 -10.14 -9.03
N PRO A 38 -3.85 -11.21 -9.37
CA PRO A 38 -4.26 -12.59 -9.13
C PRO A 38 -4.52 -12.94 -7.65
N ALA A 39 -3.94 -12.17 -6.71
CA ALA A 39 -4.18 -12.33 -5.27
C ALA A 39 -5.58 -11.83 -4.84
N LYS A 40 -6.09 -10.77 -5.49
CA LYS A 40 -7.45 -10.28 -5.24
C LYS A 40 -7.93 -9.41 -6.42
N ARG A 41 -8.88 -9.94 -7.20
CA ARG A 41 -9.59 -9.16 -8.23
C ARG A 41 -10.91 -8.65 -7.67
N PHE A 42 -11.14 -7.35 -7.76
CA PHE A 42 -12.37 -6.71 -7.26
C PHE A 42 -12.58 -5.33 -7.86
N GLU A 43 -13.78 -4.79 -7.69
CA GLU A 43 -14.14 -3.42 -8.04
C GLU A 43 -15.15 -2.88 -7.03
N LEU A 44 -14.83 -1.75 -6.40
CA LEU A 44 -15.73 -0.91 -5.63
C LEU A 44 -16.11 0.29 -6.50
N ARG A 45 -17.34 0.26 -7.04
CA ARG A 45 -17.88 1.32 -7.90
C ARG A 45 -17.86 2.66 -7.20
N LEU A 46 -17.72 3.72 -7.98
CA LEU A 46 -17.60 5.12 -7.56
C LEU A 46 -18.45 5.51 -6.33
N TYR A 47 -17.80 5.97 -5.24
CA TYR A 47 -18.45 6.31 -3.97
C TYR A 47 -17.81 7.49 -3.23
N GLU A 48 -18.60 8.11 -2.35
CA GLU A 48 -18.20 9.06 -1.30
C GLU A 48 -18.29 8.35 0.06
N GLY A 49 -17.50 8.79 1.05
CA GLY A 49 -17.54 8.22 2.40
C GLY A 49 -17.04 6.78 2.46
N THR A 50 -17.65 5.94 3.29
CA THR A 50 -17.18 4.54 3.49
C THR A 50 -18.19 3.55 2.88
N PRO A 51 -17.74 2.60 2.05
CA PRO A 51 -18.56 1.47 1.61
C PRO A 51 -19.07 0.64 2.80
N SER A 52 -20.18 -0.07 2.63
CA SER A 52 -20.78 -0.86 3.71
C SER A 52 -19.88 -2.01 4.18
N ASP A 53 -19.28 -2.75 3.25
CA ASP A 53 -18.62 -4.02 3.54
C ASP A 53 -17.11 -3.95 3.34
N PRO A 54 -16.31 -4.46 4.28
CA PRO A 54 -14.89 -4.67 4.05
C PRO A 54 -14.66 -5.78 3.01
N LEU A 55 -13.47 -5.80 2.41
CA LEU A 55 -13.05 -6.89 1.53
C LEU A 55 -12.08 -7.81 2.26
N LEU A 56 -12.37 -9.12 2.24
CA LEU A 56 -11.47 -10.15 2.77
C LEU A 56 -10.26 -10.38 1.85
N PHE A 57 -9.04 -10.41 2.40
CA PHE A 57 -7.81 -10.73 1.67
C PHE A 57 -7.26 -12.08 2.14
N ASP A 58 -7.56 -13.14 1.40
CA ASP A 58 -7.36 -14.55 1.80
C ASP A 58 -6.28 -15.28 1.00
N LYS A 59 -5.66 -14.62 0.01
CA LYS A 59 -4.63 -15.19 -0.85
C LYS A 59 -3.34 -14.37 -0.76
N PRO A 60 -2.18 -15.00 -0.46
CA PRO A 60 -0.90 -14.33 -0.47
C PRO A 60 -0.57 -13.69 -1.82
N GLY A 61 0.14 -12.57 -1.78
CA GLY A 61 0.64 -11.86 -2.95
C GLY A 61 0.40 -10.35 -2.91
N VAL A 62 0.89 -9.68 -3.93
CA VAL A 62 0.76 -8.23 -4.11
C VAL A 62 -0.56 -7.91 -4.82
N VAL A 63 -1.37 -7.06 -4.19
CA VAL A 63 -2.59 -6.51 -4.77
C VAL A 63 -2.35 -5.06 -5.13
N VAL A 64 -2.34 -4.76 -6.43
CA VAL A 64 -2.16 -3.40 -6.95
C VAL A 64 -3.54 -2.75 -7.09
N LEU A 65 -3.71 -1.60 -6.45
CA LEU A 65 -4.93 -0.82 -6.47
C LEU A 65 -4.84 0.32 -7.47
N GLY A 66 -5.94 0.59 -8.15
CA GLY A 66 -6.11 1.74 -9.02
C GLY A 66 -7.40 2.50 -8.76
N CYS A 67 -7.45 3.75 -9.21
CA CYS A 67 -8.66 4.54 -9.39
C CYS A 67 -8.85 4.85 -10.87
N ASN A 68 -10.07 4.69 -11.40
CA ASN A 68 -10.32 4.86 -12.84
C ASN A 68 -10.49 6.34 -13.25
N ILE A 69 -10.60 7.25 -12.28
CA ILE A 69 -10.75 8.70 -12.53
C ILE A 69 -9.40 9.42 -12.41
N HIS A 70 -8.51 8.92 -11.56
CA HIS A 70 -7.22 9.53 -11.27
C HIS A 70 -6.14 8.51 -11.60
N ASP A 71 -5.55 8.63 -12.79
CA ASP A 71 -4.53 7.68 -13.26
C ASP A 71 -3.30 7.62 -12.33
N TRP A 72 -3.11 8.65 -11.50
CA TRP A 72 -2.05 8.70 -10.49
C TRP A 72 -2.43 8.05 -9.17
N MET A 73 -3.66 7.62 -8.95
CA MET A 73 -4.04 6.92 -7.73
C MET A 73 -3.67 5.45 -7.84
N VAL A 74 -2.48 5.14 -7.34
CA VAL A 74 -1.96 3.78 -7.20
C VAL A 74 -1.59 3.52 -5.75
N GLY A 75 -1.96 2.34 -5.26
CA GLY A 75 -1.63 1.86 -3.92
C GLY A 75 -1.42 0.35 -3.94
N TYR A 76 -0.84 -0.20 -2.88
CA TYR A 76 -0.46 -1.60 -2.82
C TYR A 76 -0.88 -2.24 -1.51
N ILE A 77 -1.45 -3.44 -1.58
CA ILE A 77 -1.66 -4.31 -0.42
C ILE A 77 -0.77 -5.54 -0.57
N TYR A 78 0.15 -5.73 0.36
CA TYR A 78 1.00 -6.92 0.46
C TYR A 78 0.33 -7.93 1.40
N VAL A 79 -0.21 -9.00 0.84
CA VAL A 79 -0.87 -10.07 1.62
C VAL A 79 0.12 -11.18 1.89
N THR A 80 0.35 -11.52 3.16
CA THR A 80 1.28 -12.57 3.58
C THR A 80 0.68 -13.48 4.63
N ASN A 81 1.15 -14.72 4.72
CA ASN A 81 0.85 -15.67 5.80
C ASN A 81 2.01 -15.78 6.80
N GLU A 82 3.03 -14.93 6.66
CA GLU A 82 4.16 -14.89 7.59
C GLU A 82 3.74 -14.26 8.93
N PRO A 83 4.23 -14.78 10.07
CA PRO A 83 3.87 -14.26 11.39
C PRO A 83 4.55 -12.92 11.71
N TRP A 84 5.67 -12.60 11.05
CA TRP A 84 6.42 -11.37 11.24
C TRP A 84 6.50 -10.61 9.92
N PHE A 85 5.77 -9.50 9.83
CA PHE A 85 5.74 -8.65 8.64
C PHE A 85 5.42 -7.21 9.02
N GLY A 86 5.83 -6.27 8.17
CA GLY A 86 5.54 -4.86 8.38
C GLY A 86 6.03 -4.02 7.22
N VAL A 87 5.65 -2.75 7.25
CA VAL A 87 6.14 -1.72 6.31
C VAL A 87 7.11 -0.84 7.09
N THR A 88 8.26 -0.55 6.50
CA THR A 88 9.23 0.36 7.12
C THR A 88 8.66 1.76 7.26
N ASP A 89 9.16 2.52 8.23
CA ASP A 89 8.92 3.96 8.31
C ASP A 89 9.63 4.73 7.16
N SER A 90 9.50 6.06 7.17
CA SER A 90 10.15 6.93 6.19
C SER A 90 11.69 6.92 6.25
N ASN A 91 12.29 6.35 7.30
CA ASN A 91 13.73 6.18 7.45
C ASN A 91 14.18 4.77 7.02
N GLY A 92 13.27 3.92 6.54
CA GLY A 92 13.55 2.54 6.16
C GLY A 92 13.68 1.59 7.36
N VAL A 93 13.14 1.96 8.53
CA VAL A 93 13.25 1.18 9.76
C VAL A 93 11.96 0.44 10.06
N LEU A 94 12.08 -0.84 10.40
CA LEU A 94 11.00 -1.68 10.95
C LEU A 94 11.50 -2.34 12.23
N LYS A 95 10.68 -2.31 13.28
CA LYS A 95 10.98 -2.93 14.57
C LYS A 95 9.93 -3.98 14.87
N PHE A 96 10.39 -5.19 15.16
CA PHE A 96 9.58 -6.23 15.77
C PHE A 96 9.97 -6.38 17.24
N GLU A 97 8.97 -6.49 18.11
CA GLU A 97 9.19 -6.77 19.52
C GLU A 97 8.94 -8.25 19.78
N GLN A 98 9.73 -8.82 20.69
CA GLN A 98 9.53 -10.20 21.18
C GLN A 98 9.63 -11.28 20.08
N VAL A 99 10.45 -11.06 19.05
CA VAL A 99 10.81 -12.12 18.10
C VAL A 99 11.65 -13.18 18.84
N PRO A 100 11.23 -14.46 18.87
CA PRO A 100 12.00 -15.51 19.51
C PRO A 100 13.40 -15.67 18.93
N ALA A 101 14.32 -16.20 19.74
CA ALA A 101 15.60 -16.62 19.22
C ALA A 101 15.42 -17.79 18.25
N GLY A 102 16.10 -17.76 17.11
CA GLY A 102 15.94 -18.79 16.09
C GLY A 102 16.54 -18.40 14.75
N HIS A 103 16.36 -19.29 13.78
CA HIS A 103 16.79 -19.12 12.40
C HIS A 103 15.61 -18.60 11.55
N TYR A 104 15.83 -17.54 10.79
CA TYR A 104 14.81 -16.84 10.02
C TYR A 104 15.28 -16.57 8.59
N ALA A 105 14.31 -16.46 7.68
CA ALA A 105 14.52 -15.92 6.34
C ALA A 105 13.75 -14.61 6.20
N ALA A 106 14.36 -13.61 5.55
CA ALA A 106 13.68 -12.37 5.18
C ALA A 106 13.15 -12.47 3.74
N THR A 107 11.96 -11.90 3.53
CA THR A 107 11.44 -11.55 2.20
C THR A 107 11.24 -10.05 2.16
N LEU A 108 11.72 -9.41 1.09
CA LEU A 108 11.67 -7.96 0.90
C LEU A 108 10.81 -7.66 -0.33
N TRP A 109 10.08 -6.55 -0.28
CA TRP A 109 9.29 -6.09 -1.40
C TRP A 109 9.20 -4.57 -1.40
N HIS A 110 9.16 -3.98 -2.59
CA HIS A 110 8.95 -2.55 -2.81
C HIS A 110 8.18 -2.36 -4.11
N PRO A 111 7.29 -1.36 -4.24
CA PRO A 111 6.56 -1.09 -5.49
C PRO A 111 7.44 -0.94 -6.74
N GLN A 112 8.68 -0.50 -6.56
CA GLN A 112 9.66 -0.26 -7.62
C GLN A 112 10.72 -1.37 -7.74
N ILE A 113 10.51 -2.53 -7.12
CA ILE A 113 11.40 -3.66 -7.37
C ILE A 113 11.17 -4.23 -8.78
N GLU A 114 12.20 -4.83 -9.36
CA GLU A 114 12.10 -5.56 -10.63
C GLU A 114 10.95 -6.57 -10.59
N ASP A 115 10.15 -6.62 -11.66
CA ASP A 115 8.96 -7.47 -11.82
C ASP A 115 7.86 -7.34 -10.75
N MET A 116 7.97 -6.36 -9.83
CA MET A 116 7.07 -6.16 -8.69
C MET A 116 6.89 -7.43 -7.83
N GLN A 117 7.86 -8.36 -7.85
CA GLN A 117 7.81 -9.59 -7.07
C GLN A 117 8.61 -9.48 -5.76
N PRO A 118 8.21 -10.19 -4.70
CA PRO A 118 9.02 -10.27 -3.49
C PRO A 118 10.35 -10.98 -3.76
N VAL A 119 11.43 -10.51 -3.16
CA VAL A 119 12.77 -11.11 -3.28
C VAL A 119 13.27 -11.59 -1.93
N SER A 120 14.21 -12.54 -1.95
CA SER A 120 14.88 -12.99 -0.72
C SER A 120 15.77 -11.87 -0.16
N GLY A 121 15.62 -11.60 1.14
CA GLY A 121 16.54 -10.79 1.94
C GLY A 121 17.65 -11.62 2.58
N GLY A 122 17.67 -12.94 2.35
CA GLY A 122 18.61 -13.89 2.94
C GLY A 122 18.16 -14.48 4.28
N GLU A 123 18.94 -15.44 4.76
CA GLU A 123 18.76 -16.13 6.04
C GLU A 123 19.66 -15.51 7.12
N PHE A 124 19.19 -15.52 8.36
CA PHE A 124 19.91 -14.97 9.51
C PHE A 124 19.41 -15.57 10.83
N ASP A 125 20.27 -15.53 11.85
CA ASP A 125 19.93 -15.98 13.20
C ASP A 125 19.59 -14.78 14.10
N VAL A 126 18.45 -14.85 14.76
CA VAL A 126 18.07 -13.91 15.82
C VAL A 126 18.53 -14.51 17.17
N PRO A 127 19.50 -13.91 17.88
CA PRO A 127 19.87 -14.36 19.21
C PRO A 127 18.86 -13.87 20.25
N ALA A 128 18.87 -14.47 21.45
CA ALA A 128 17.96 -14.09 22.54
C ALA A 128 18.10 -12.63 23.01
N ALA A 129 19.25 -12.00 22.74
CA ALA A 129 19.49 -10.57 23.02
C ALA A 129 18.84 -9.62 21.98
N GLY A 130 18.24 -10.16 20.91
CA GLY A 130 17.74 -9.40 19.76
C GLY A 130 18.82 -9.13 18.70
N LEU A 131 18.38 -8.65 17.53
CA LEU A 131 19.23 -8.38 16.38
C LEU A 131 18.86 -7.04 15.75
N THR A 132 19.87 -6.30 15.27
CA THR A 132 19.68 -5.26 14.26
C THR A 132 20.31 -5.76 12.96
N GLN A 133 19.48 -5.97 11.94
CA GLN A 133 19.91 -6.45 10.64
C GLN A 133 19.64 -5.38 9.58
N ARG A 134 20.59 -5.15 8.67
CA ARG A 134 20.40 -4.27 7.52
C ARG A 134 20.19 -5.13 6.28
N PHE A 135 19.16 -4.78 5.52
CA PHE A 135 18.88 -5.36 4.21
C PHE A 135 19.09 -4.29 3.14
N ASN A 136 19.59 -4.70 1.97
CA ASN A 136 19.70 -3.84 0.80
C ASN A 136 18.72 -4.35 -0.25
N LEU A 137 17.90 -3.45 -0.78
CA LEU A 137 16.95 -3.75 -1.83
C LEU A 137 17.26 -2.86 -3.04
N ALA A 138 17.59 -3.48 -4.16
CA ALA A 138 17.69 -2.75 -5.43
C ALA A 138 16.29 -2.42 -5.92
N VAL A 139 16.07 -1.15 -6.28
CA VAL A 139 14.80 -0.68 -6.86
C VAL A 139 15.09 0.03 -8.17
N GLU A 140 14.22 -0.19 -9.15
CA GLU A 140 14.22 0.56 -10.39
C GLU A 140 13.49 1.88 -10.17
N VAL A 141 14.24 2.95 -9.93
CA VAL A 141 13.67 4.29 -9.94
C VAL A 141 13.36 4.65 -11.39
N LYS A 142 12.21 4.20 -11.89
CA LYS A 142 11.66 4.66 -13.16
C LYS A 142 11.27 6.12 -12.99
N ALA A 143 11.80 6.99 -13.85
CA ALA A 143 11.42 8.39 -13.89
C ALA A 143 9.90 8.48 -14.15
N GLU A 144 9.15 8.92 -13.14
CA GLU A 144 7.76 9.39 -13.23
C GLU A 144 6.79 8.54 -14.09
N ASP A 145 6.65 7.23 -13.81
CA ASP A 145 5.57 6.42 -14.40
C ASP A 145 4.17 6.69 -13.79
N LYS A 146 4.11 7.51 -12.74
CA LYS A 146 2.86 8.05 -12.22
C LYS A 146 2.67 9.43 -12.85
N PRO A 147 1.62 9.69 -13.64
CA PRO A 147 1.33 11.06 -14.05
C PRO A 147 1.27 11.91 -12.79
N ALA A 148 2.04 13.00 -12.72
CA ALA A 148 2.01 13.84 -11.54
C ALA A 148 0.56 14.29 -11.30
N LYS A 149 0.11 14.23 -10.04
CA LYS A 149 -1.16 14.85 -9.66
C LYS A 149 -1.16 16.28 -10.21
N PRO A 150 -2.12 16.68 -11.06
CA PRO A 150 -2.13 18.02 -11.63
C PRO A 150 -2.08 19.05 -10.50
N VAL A 151 -1.23 20.07 -10.65
CA VAL A 151 -1.22 21.22 -9.73
C VAL A 151 -2.62 21.85 -9.77
N PRO A 152 -3.26 22.16 -8.64
CA PRO A 152 -4.55 22.83 -8.64
C PRO A 152 -4.46 24.12 -9.45
N GLY A 153 -5.15 24.17 -10.59
CA GLY A 153 -5.28 25.40 -11.38
C GLY A 153 -6.29 26.34 -10.72
N GLY A 154 -6.12 27.66 -10.90
CA GLY A 154 -6.98 28.70 -10.30
C GLY A 154 -8.48 28.63 -10.65
N PHE A 155 -8.87 27.69 -11.52
CA PHE A 155 -10.26 27.36 -11.79
C PHE A 155 -10.92 26.58 -10.62
N GLY A 156 -10.20 25.70 -9.93
CA GLY A 156 -10.75 24.91 -8.81
C GLY A 156 -11.05 25.76 -7.57
N ASP A 157 -10.17 26.71 -7.26
CA ASP A 157 -10.38 27.66 -6.16
C ASP A 157 -11.55 28.60 -6.41
N ALA A 158 -11.78 28.98 -7.68
CA ALA A 158 -12.92 29.82 -8.06
C ALA A 158 -14.27 29.10 -7.86
N PHE A 159 -14.33 27.79 -8.13
CA PHE A 159 -15.54 26.99 -7.88
C PHE A 159 -15.80 26.76 -6.38
N HIS A 160 -14.76 26.51 -5.57
CA HIS A 160 -14.93 26.43 -4.12
C HIS A 160 -15.40 27.76 -3.51
N LYS A 161 -14.92 28.90 -4.02
CA LYS A 161 -15.38 30.21 -3.57
C LYS A 161 -16.83 30.49 -3.94
N ALA A 162 -17.27 30.09 -5.13
CA ALA A 162 -18.64 30.30 -5.60
C ALA A 162 -19.69 29.36 -4.97
N ALA A 163 -19.27 28.22 -4.41
CA ALA A 163 -20.16 27.26 -3.74
C ALA A 163 -20.41 27.58 -2.25
N HIS A 164 -19.68 28.55 -1.69
CA HIS A 164 -19.74 28.96 -0.29
C HIS A 164 -20.10 30.46 -0.10
N GLU A 165 -20.53 31.14 -1.15
CA GLU A 165 -21.20 32.46 -1.14
C GLU A 165 -22.70 32.28 -1.40
#